data_AF-A0A922FTY4-F1
#
_entry.id   AF-A0A922FTY4-F1
#
_cell.length_a   1.000
_cell.length_b   1.000
_cell.length_c   1.000
_cell.angle_alpha   90.00
_cell.angle_beta   90.00
_cell.angle_gamma   90.00
#
_symmetry.space_group_name_H-M   'P 1'
#
loop_
_entity.id
_entity.type
_entity.pdbx_description
1 polymer ?
#
loop_
_entity_poly.entity_id
_entity_poly.type
_entity_poly.pdbx_seq_one_letter_code
_entity_poly.pdbx_strand_id
1 'polypeptide(L)'
;MGSLQNGVERLILNGREEDKEEEKEEEPILKEQNERFCMFPIRYKQLWEMYKKAEASFWTASDGIVLENLAARFLNDVQVPEARAFYGFQMAMENIHSEMYSLLLETYIKDPKEKHRLFNAIENIPCIARKAKWALDWIQSSTLFAERLVAFACVEGIFFSGSFCAIFWLKKRGMMPGLTFSNELISRDEGLHCDFACLLYSLLRKQLHLEKVHSIVHEAVEIETQFVCEALPCALIGMNSTLMSQYIKFVADRLLRQDELL
;
A
#
# COMPACT_ATOMS: atom_id res chain seq x y z
N MET A 1 -67.58 24.60 31.05
CA MET A 1 -67.27 24.68 29.61
C MET A 1 -66.27 25.82 29.43
N GLY A 2 -65.08 25.67 28.84
CA GLY A 2 -64.45 24.45 28.31
C GLY A 2 -63.63 24.69 27.05
N SER A 3 -62.42 25.24 27.17
CA SER A 3 -61.33 25.21 26.17
C SER A 3 -60.03 25.65 26.91
N LEU A 4 -59.01 24.82 27.19
CA LEU A 4 -58.26 23.88 26.35
C LEU A 4 -57.65 24.52 25.10
N GLN A 5 -56.67 25.41 25.29
CA GLN A 5 -55.82 25.88 24.18
C GLN A 5 -54.33 26.16 24.53
N ASN A 6 -53.86 25.89 25.76
CA ASN A 6 -52.49 26.22 26.20
C ASN A 6 -51.60 24.98 26.49
N GLY A 7 -51.88 23.82 25.88
CA GLY A 7 -51.24 22.54 26.24
C GLY A 7 -50.27 21.93 25.23
N VAL A 8 -50.31 22.31 23.94
CA VAL A 8 -49.69 21.52 22.86
C VAL A 8 -48.45 22.18 22.24
N GLU A 9 -48.35 23.51 22.21
CA GLU A 9 -47.20 24.21 21.60
C GLU A 9 -45.91 24.19 22.45
N ARG A 10 -45.95 23.68 23.69
CA ARG A 10 -44.78 23.64 24.60
C ARG A 10 -44.00 22.32 24.61
N LEU A 11 -44.38 21.34 23.78
CA LEU A 11 -43.77 20.00 23.76
C LEU A 11 -43.04 19.66 22.45
N ILE A 12 -42.88 20.61 21.52
CA ILE A 12 -42.17 20.42 20.23
C ILE A 12 -40.78 21.11 20.21
N LEU A 13 -40.42 21.88 21.25
CA LEU A 13 -39.19 22.67 21.29
C LEU A 13 -38.07 22.12 22.20
N ASN A 14 -38.25 20.96 22.84
CA ASN A 14 -37.23 20.30 23.68
C ASN A 14 -36.73 18.98 23.05
N GLY A 15 -36.70 18.90 21.72
CA GLY A 15 -36.31 17.71 20.95
C GLY A 15 -35.04 17.88 20.10
N ARG A 16 -34.17 18.82 20.48
CA ARG A 16 -32.85 19.05 19.87
C ARG A 16 -31.84 19.25 21.01
N GLU A 17 -30.58 18.95 20.73
CA GLU A 17 -29.45 18.91 21.69
C GLU A 17 -29.45 17.68 22.61
N GLU A 18 -29.38 16.49 22.01
CA GLU A 18 -28.58 15.39 22.60
C GLU A 18 -27.98 14.44 21.53
N ASP A 19 -27.73 14.97 20.31
CA ASP A 19 -26.69 14.39 19.46
C ASP A 19 -25.35 14.68 20.14
N LYS A 20 -24.77 13.64 20.75
CA LYS A 20 -23.41 13.73 21.26
C LYS A 20 -22.48 13.95 20.07
N GLU A 21 -21.96 15.18 19.94
CA GLU A 21 -20.73 15.39 19.21
C GLU A 21 -19.65 14.54 19.91
N GLU A 22 -19.39 13.35 19.36
CA GLU A 22 -18.09 12.72 19.59
C GLU A 22 -17.05 13.72 19.13
N GLU A 23 -16.28 14.27 20.08
CA GLU A 23 -15.08 15.02 19.76
C GLU A 23 -14.27 14.15 18.79
N LYS A 24 -14.10 14.65 17.56
CA LYS A 24 -13.18 14.04 16.61
C LYS A 24 -11.78 14.30 17.13
N GLU A 25 -11.33 13.46 18.07
CA GLU A 25 -9.92 13.35 18.40
C GLU A 25 -9.16 13.09 17.10
N GLU A 26 -8.47 14.14 16.63
CA GLU A 26 -7.67 14.06 15.41
C GLU A 26 -6.47 13.15 15.62
N GLU A 27 -6.12 12.40 14.57
CA GLU A 27 -5.01 11.47 14.62
C GLU A 27 -3.68 12.21 14.83
N PRO A 28 -2.88 11.88 15.87
CA PRO A 28 -1.68 12.64 16.20
C PRO A 28 -0.63 12.73 15.09
N ILE A 29 -0.60 11.74 14.19
CA ILE A 29 0.32 11.70 13.04
C ILE A 29 -0.14 12.55 11.85
N LEU A 30 -1.43 12.93 11.81
CA LEU A 30 -2.05 13.74 10.74
C LEU A 30 -2.19 15.22 11.12
N LYS A 31 -1.99 15.58 12.39
CA LYS A 31 -2.13 16.96 12.89
C LYS A 31 -0.94 17.85 12.48
N GLU A 32 -1.24 19.03 11.94
CA GLU A 32 -0.24 20.04 11.52
C GLU A 32 0.83 20.30 12.59
N GLN A 33 2.10 20.29 12.17
CA GLN A 33 3.26 20.46 13.06
C GLN A 33 3.81 21.89 13.02
N ASN A 34 2.94 22.88 13.26
CA ASN A 34 3.24 24.31 13.09
C ASN A 34 4.37 24.86 14.00
N GLU A 35 4.83 24.09 14.98
CA GLU A 35 5.94 24.43 15.88
C GLU A 35 7.21 23.58 15.67
N ARG A 36 7.21 22.59 14.76
CA ARG A 36 8.33 21.63 14.61
C ARG A 36 8.96 21.67 13.21
N PHE A 37 9.82 22.66 13.00
CA PHE A 37 10.67 22.77 11.80
C PHE A 37 12.00 21.99 11.89
N CYS A 38 12.34 21.46 13.07
CA CYS A 38 13.56 20.68 13.28
C CYS A 38 13.25 19.20 13.53
N MET A 39 14.05 18.31 12.93
CA MET A 39 13.96 16.87 13.12
C MET A 39 14.25 16.45 14.57
N PHE A 40 15.19 17.14 15.24
CA PHE A 40 15.60 16.82 16.60
C PHE A 40 14.82 17.65 17.65
N PRO A 41 14.49 17.07 18.81
CA PRO A 41 14.69 15.65 19.18
C PRO A 41 13.71 14.72 18.45
N ILE A 42 14.14 13.49 18.15
CA ILE A 42 13.29 12.44 17.56
C ILE A 42 12.19 12.07 18.57
N ARG A 43 10.93 12.14 18.12
CA ARG A 43 9.73 11.79 18.91
C ARG A 43 9.30 10.35 18.61
N TYR A 44 9.27 9.96 17.34
CA TYR A 44 8.83 8.62 16.90
C TYR A 44 10.04 7.74 16.52
N LYS A 45 10.64 7.09 17.53
CA LYS A 45 11.86 6.28 17.35
C LYS A 45 11.69 5.13 16.36
N GLN A 46 10.57 4.41 16.40
CA GLN A 46 10.30 3.29 15.49
C GLN A 46 10.25 3.75 14.02
N LEU A 47 9.55 4.85 13.71
CA LEU A 47 9.54 5.45 12.37
C LEU A 47 10.94 5.88 11.92
N TRP A 48 11.74 6.44 12.83
CA TRP A 48 13.13 6.82 12.56
C TRP A 48 14.04 5.61 12.28
N GLU A 49 13.88 4.52 13.03
CA GLU A 49 14.59 3.26 12.82
C GLU A 49 14.22 2.62 11.47
N MET A 50 12.95 2.65 11.09
CA MET A 50 12.50 2.22 9.75
C MET A 50 13.14 3.07 8.66
N TYR A 51 13.17 4.39 8.80
CA TYR A 51 13.86 5.28 7.85
C TYR A 51 15.35 4.96 7.74
N LYS A 52 16.03 4.65 8.86
CA LYS A 52 17.46 4.28 8.84
C LYS A 52 17.73 2.90 8.23
N LYS A 53 16.80 1.94 8.31
CA LYS A 53 16.86 0.68 7.54
C LYS A 53 16.71 0.94 6.03
N ALA A 54 15.83 1.87 5.65
CA ALA A 54 15.63 2.25 4.26
C ALA A 54 16.88 2.95 3.71
N GLU A 55 17.39 3.97 4.42
CA GLU A 55 18.60 4.71 4.04
C GLU A 55 19.82 3.80 3.78
N ALA A 56 19.97 2.74 4.57
CA ALA A 56 21.04 1.75 4.41
C ALA A 56 20.92 0.84 3.17
N SER A 57 19.88 0.98 2.34
CA SER A 57 19.45 0.00 1.33
C SER A 57 19.46 0.49 -0.14
N PHE A 58 19.99 1.70 -0.40
CA PHE A 58 19.92 2.55 -1.62
C PHE A 58 20.49 2.04 -2.99
N TRP A 59 19.90 2.47 -4.15
CA TRP A 59 20.36 2.23 -5.55
C TRP A 59 19.78 3.19 -6.67
N THR A 60 19.42 2.80 -7.93
CA THR A 60 18.84 3.62 -9.08
C THR A 60 17.91 2.78 -10.01
N ALA A 61 16.87 3.22 -10.76
CA ALA A 61 16.00 4.44 -10.91
C ALA A 61 14.45 4.07 -11.17
N SER A 62 13.49 4.85 -11.75
CA SER A 62 12.04 4.96 -11.29
C SER A 62 10.75 4.27 -11.90
N ASP A 63 9.63 4.07 -11.10
CA ASP A 63 8.18 3.78 -11.49
C ASP A 63 7.14 4.83 -11.00
N GLY A 64 6.01 5.03 -11.70
CA GLY A 64 5.14 6.22 -11.57
C GLY A 64 3.89 6.16 -10.66
N ILE A 65 3.16 5.05 -10.54
CA ILE A 65 1.82 5.06 -9.87
C ILE A 65 1.95 5.13 -8.33
N VAL A 66 2.88 4.38 -7.75
CA VAL A 66 3.15 4.38 -6.30
C VAL A 66 3.67 5.75 -5.85
N LEU A 67 4.54 6.37 -6.66
CA LEU A 67 5.04 7.72 -6.44
C LEU A 67 3.94 8.78 -6.33
N GLU A 68 2.94 8.75 -7.22
CA GLU A 68 1.84 9.72 -7.17
C GLU A 68 1.06 9.62 -5.86
N ASN A 69 0.83 8.40 -5.35
CA ASN A 69 0.19 8.20 -4.05
C ASN A 69 1.03 8.74 -2.89
N LEU A 70 2.32 8.42 -2.87
CA LEU A 70 3.25 8.89 -1.83
C LEU A 70 3.37 10.42 -1.83
N ALA A 71 3.54 11.02 -3.01
CA ALA A 71 3.76 12.45 -3.21
C ALA A 71 2.50 13.29 -2.99
N ALA A 72 1.40 12.94 -3.66
CA ALA A 72 0.18 13.74 -3.65
C ALA A 72 -0.72 13.48 -2.44
N ARG A 73 -0.57 12.33 -1.77
CA ARG A 73 -1.45 11.91 -0.66
C ARG A 73 -0.68 11.73 0.64
N PHE A 74 0.15 10.70 0.78
CA PHE A 74 0.66 10.33 2.11
C PHE A 74 1.64 11.34 2.73
N LEU A 75 2.48 12.02 1.94
CA LEU A 75 3.29 13.14 2.43
C LEU A 75 2.46 14.37 2.85
N ASN A 76 1.30 14.57 2.23
CA ASN A 76 0.38 15.67 2.53
C ASN A 76 -0.54 15.35 3.72
N ASP A 77 -0.92 14.09 3.90
CA ASP A 77 -1.71 13.61 5.03
C ASP A 77 -0.85 13.53 6.31
N VAL A 78 0.31 12.86 6.25
CA VAL A 78 1.15 12.59 7.44
C VAL A 78 2.11 13.74 7.71
N GLN A 79 2.00 14.35 8.88
CA GLN A 79 2.73 15.57 9.25
C GLN A 79 4.02 15.33 10.02
N VAL A 80 4.19 14.15 10.63
CA VAL A 80 5.34 13.87 11.52
C VAL A 80 6.65 13.76 10.72
N PRO A 81 7.70 14.54 11.06
CA PRO A 81 8.96 14.57 10.31
C PRO A 81 9.62 13.20 10.10
N GLU A 82 9.49 12.29 11.06
CA GLU A 82 10.03 10.93 10.97
C GLU A 82 9.39 10.12 9.84
N ALA A 83 8.07 10.22 9.65
CA ALA A 83 7.39 9.56 8.55
C ALA A 83 7.65 10.26 7.22
N ARG A 84 7.74 11.60 7.20
CA ARG A 84 8.10 12.35 5.99
C ARG A 84 9.52 12.03 5.51
N ALA A 85 10.46 11.77 6.42
CA ALA A 85 11.79 11.27 6.05
C ALA A 85 11.74 9.86 5.46
N PHE A 86 10.92 8.95 6.02
CA PHE A 86 10.70 7.63 5.44
C PHE A 86 10.10 7.74 4.03
N TYR A 87 8.97 8.44 3.87
CA TYR A 87 8.29 8.58 2.57
C TYR A 87 9.15 9.30 1.53
N GLY A 88 9.94 10.32 1.91
CA GLY A 88 10.90 10.95 0.99
C GLY A 88 11.98 9.98 0.50
N PHE A 89 12.38 9.02 1.34
CA PHE A 89 13.33 7.97 0.95
C PHE A 89 12.64 6.82 0.19
N GLN A 90 11.44 6.41 0.58
CA GLN A 90 10.62 5.45 -0.18
C GLN A 90 10.35 5.99 -1.58
N MET A 91 10.00 7.26 -1.74
CA MET A 91 9.88 7.89 -3.05
C MET A 91 11.19 7.89 -3.84
N ALA A 92 12.35 7.92 -3.19
CA ALA A 92 13.61 7.64 -3.88
C ALA A 92 13.66 6.17 -4.29
N MET A 93 13.29 5.22 -3.43
CA MET A 93 13.32 3.77 -3.70
C MET A 93 12.34 3.30 -4.81
N GLU A 94 11.12 3.84 -4.86
CA GLU A 94 10.21 3.69 -6.00
C GLU A 94 10.78 4.35 -7.25
N ASN A 95 11.42 5.52 -7.06
CA ASN A 95 12.27 6.12 -8.07
C ASN A 95 13.57 5.33 -8.32
N ILE A 96 13.75 4.10 -7.81
CA ILE A 96 14.92 3.20 -7.92
C ILE A 96 14.56 1.80 -8.47
N HIS A 97 13.30 1.37 -8.43
CA HIS A 97 12.93 0.03 -8.89
C HIS A 97 12.58 -0.11 -10.38
N SER A 98 12.09 0.91 -11.10
CA SER A 98 11.61 0.74 -12.51
C SER A 98 12.48 1.29 -13.63
N GLU A 99 13.57 2.01 -13.39
CA GLU A 99 14.75 1.92 -14.27
C GLU A 99 15.34 0.53 -14.14
N MET A 100 15.33 -0.11 -12.96
CA MET A 100 15.78 -1.51 -12.91
C MET A 100 14.85 -2.39 -13.76
N TYR A 101 13.52 -2.28 -13.61
CA TYR A 101 12.59 -2.99 -14.49
C TYR A 101 12.73 -2.57 -15.97
N SER A 102 12.92 -1.29 -16.28
CA SER A 102 13.13 -0.80 -17.65
C SER A 102 14.43 -1.34 -18.24
N LEU A 103 15.54 -1.32 -17.50
CA LEU A 103 16.84 -1.85 -17.88
C LEU A 103 16.80 -3.36 -18.07
N LEU A 104 16.04 -4.10 -17.25
CA LEU A 104 15.77 -5.52 -17.46
C LEU A 104 14.97 -5.73 -18.76
N LEU A 105 13.92 -4.95 -18.99
CA LEU A 105 13.12 -4.98 -20.23
C LEU A 105 13.98 -4.63 -21.46
N GLU A 106 14.84 -3.61 -21.40
CA GLU A 106 15.76 -3.25 -22.47
C GLU A 106 16.83 -4.31 -22.71
N THR A 107 17.29 -4.96 -21.64
CA THR A 107 18.31 -6.01 -21.71
C THR A 107 17.75 -7.29 -22.32
N TYR A 108 16.51 -7.68 -22.01
CA TYR A 108 15.91 -8.93 -22.47
C TYR A 108 15.04 -8.80 -23.72
N ILE A 109 14.31 -7.70 -23.90
CA ILE A 109 13.38 -7.48 -25.03
C ILE A 109 14.04 -6.60 -26.10
N LYS A 110 14.46 -7.24 -27.20
CA LYS A 110 15.16 -6.58 -28.31
C LYS A 110 14.26 -6.11 -29.45
N ASP A 111 13.05 -6.67 -29.61
CA ASP A 111 12.07 -6.16 -30.58
C ASP A 111 11.43 -4.86 -30.05
N PRO A 112 11.54 -3.72 -30.76
CA PRO A 112 10.89 -2.48 -30.37
C PRO A 112 9.36 -2.56 -30.30
N LYS A 113 8.72 -3.43 -31.11
CA LYS A 113 7.26 -3.57 -31.10
C LYS A 113 6.78 -4.27 -29.83
N GLU A 114 7.38 -5.41 -29.51
CA GLU A 114 7.10 -6.12 -28.26
C GLU A 114 7.45 -5.27 -27.03
N LYS A 115 8.58 -4.55 -27.06
CA LYS A 115 8.95 -3.58 -26.02
C LYS A 115 7.85 -2.53 -25.81
N HIS A 116 7.35 -1.90 -26.87
CA HIS A 116 6.27 -0.91 -26.78
C HIS A 116 4.96 -1.51 -26.25
N ARG A 117 4.62 -2.74 -26.65
CA ARG A 117 3.44 -3.47 -26.14
C ARG A 117 3.54 -3.74 -24.63
N LEU A 118 4.73 -4.07 -24.14
CA LEU A 118 4.99 -4.36 -22.73
C LEU A 118 5.06 -3.10 -21.85
N PHE A 119 5.59 -1.98 -22.35
CA PHE A 119 5.50 -0.69 -21.63
C PHE A 119 4.04 -0.23 -21.49
N ASN A 120 3.19 -0.45 -22.50
CA ASN A 120 1.76 -0.16 -22.45
C ASN A 120 0.93 -1.34 -21.90
N ALA A 121 1.50 -2.19 -21.04
CA ALA A 121 0.82 -3.39 -20.53
C ALA A 121 -0.49 -3.09 -19.77
N ILE A 122 -0.61 -1.92 -19.12
CA ILE A 122 -1.85 -1.48 -18.45
C ILE A 122 -3.02 -1.35 -19.43
N GLU A 123 -2.77 -0.92 -20.67
CA GLU A 123 -3.81 -0.81 -21.71
C GLU A 123 -4.11 -2.15 -22.40
N ASN A 124 -3.12 -3.05 -22.44
CA ASN A 124 -3.12 -4.22 -23.32
C ASN A 124 -3.32 -5.57 -22.60
N ILE A 125 -3.20 -5.63 -21.27
CA ILE A 125 -3.26 -6.87 -20.48
C ILE A 125 -4.33 -6.73 -19.38
N PRO A 126 -5.52 -7.37 -19.51
CA PRO A 126 -6.68 -7.09 -18.66
C PRO A 126 -6.46 -7.27 -17.14
N CYS A 127 -5.68 -8.26 -16.71
CA CYS A 127 -5.39 -8.46 -15.29
C CYS A 127 -4.42 -7.40 -14.71
N ILE A 128 -3.52 -6.84 -15.53
CA ILE A 128 -2.70 -5.68 -15.15
C ILE A 128 -3.57 -4.43 -15.10
N ALA A 129 -4.46 -4.24 -16.08
CA ALA A 129 -5.45 -3.15 -16.08
C ALA A 129 -6.33 -3.17 -14.81
N ARG A 130 -6.83 -4.35 -14.40
CA ARG A 130 -7.63 -4.54 -13.18
C ARG A 130 -6.84 -4.17 -11.92
N LYS A 131 -5.58 -4.61 -11.83
CA LYS A 131 -4.68 -4.34 -10.70
C LYS A 131 -4.34 -2.85 -10.58
N ALA A 132 -3.98 -2.22 -11.70
CA ALA A 132 -3.72 -0.78 -11.77
C ALA A 132 -4.98 0.04 -11.42
N LYS A 133 -6.16 -0.36 -11.94
CA LYS A 133 -7.43 0.30 -11.60
C LYS A 133 -7.74 0.24 -10.11
N TRP A 134 -7.60 -0.93 -9.46
CA TRP A 134 -7.85 -1.06 -8.02
C TRP A 134 -6.96 -0.12 -7.21
N ALA A 135 -5.66 -0.04 -7.53
CA ALA A 135 -4.75 0.89 -6.88
C ALA A 135 -5.17 2.36 -7.11
N LEU A 136 -5.45 2.76 -8.36
CA LEU A 136 -5.87 4.12 -8.71
C LEU A 136 -7.18 4.53 -8.02
N ASP A 137 -8.14 3.61 -7.90
CA ASP A 137 -9.41 3.87 -7.20
C ASP A 137 -9.15 4.25 -5.74
N TRP A 138 -8.24 3.56 -5.04
CA TRP A 138 -7.87 3.92 -3.66
C TRP A 138 -7.11 5.25 -3.57
N ILE A 139 -6.16 5.50 -4.48
CA ILE A 139 -5.40 6.76 -4.55
C ILE A 139 -6.34 7.95 -4.70
N GLN A 140 -7.34 7.84 -5.59
CA GLN A 140 -8.29 8.91 -5.89
C GLN A 140 -9.46 9.00 -4.88
N SER A 141 -9.67 7.98 -4.04
CA SER A 141 -10.83 7.92 -3.14
C SER A 141 -10.82 8.93 -1.99
N SER A 142 -11.98 9.51 -1.68
CA SER A 142 -12.20 10.37 -0.49
C SER A 142 -12.45 9.58 0.81
N THR A 143 -11.94 8.35 0.89
CA THR A 143 -12.06 7.41 2.01
C THR A 143 -11.32 7.88 3.27
N LEU A 144 -11.38 7.11 4.36
CA LEU A 144 -10.56 7.37 5.54
C LEU A 144 -9.07 7.11 5.23
N PHE A 145 -8.17 7.85 5.91
CA PHE A 145 -6.73 7.61 5.83
C PHE A 145 -6.38 6.15 6.17
N ALA A 146 -7.02 5.59 7.20
CA ALA A 146 -6.86 4.20 7.60
C ALA A 146 -7.23 3.19 6.48
N GLU A 147 -8.28 3.46 5.70
CA GLU A 147 -8.66 2.60 4.56
C GLU A 147 -7.63 2.65 3.44
N ARG A 148 -7.15 3.86 3.09
CA ARG A 148 -6.06 4.03 2.11
C ARG A 148 -4.77 3.37 2.57
N LEU A 149 -4.44 3.42 3.87
CA LEU A 149 -3.21 2.85 4.41
C LEU A 149 -3.24 1.31 4.38
N VAL A 150 -4.38 0.68 4.69
CA VAL A 150 -4.57 -0.78 4.51
C VAL A 150 -4.48 -1.16 3.03
N ALA A 151 -5.14 -0.40 2.15
CA ALA A 151 -5.06 -0.64 0.71
C ALA A 151 -3.62 -0.50 0.18
N PHE A 152 -2.87 0.47 0.69
CA PHE A 152 -1.45 0.67 0.37
C PHE A 152 -0.57 -0.47 0.87
N ALA A 153 -0.76 -0.93 2.11
CA ALA A 153 -0.06 -2.11 2.63
C ALA A 153 -0.32 -3.37 1.76
N CYS A 154 -1.49 -3.47 1.12
CA CYS A 154 -1.77 -4.51 0.13
C CYS A 154 -1.04 -4.30 -1.21
N VAL A 155 -0.78 -3.06 -1.64
CA VAL A 155 0.00 -2.74 -2.85
C VAL A 155 1.48 -3.11 -2.68
N GLU A 156 2.08 -2.78 -1.55
CA GLU A 156 3.50 -3.12 -1.27
C GLU A 156 3.65 -4.61 -0.89
N GLY A 157 2.68 -5.16 -0.12
CA GLY A 157 2.83 -6.47 0.53
C GLY A 157 2.21 -7.68 -0.17
N ILE A 158 1.06 -7.52 -0.83
CA ILE A 158 0.31 -8.63 -1.46
C ILE A 158 0.47 -8.60 -2.97
N PHE A 159 0.24 -7.44 -3.57
CA PHE A 159 0.53 -7.21 -4.98
C PHE A 159 2.02 -7.43 -5.23
N PHE A 160 2.35 -8.06 -6.37
CA PHE A 160 3.71 -8.46 -6.76
C PHE A 160 4.35 -9.58 -5.94
N SER A 161 3.78 -9.98 -4.80
CA SER A 161 4.29 -11.10 -4.00
C SER A 161 4.46 -12.38 -4.83
N GLY A 162 3.55 -12.66 -5.77
CA GLY A 162 3.65 -13.82 -6.66
C GLY A 162 4.70 -13.64 -7.77
N SER A 163 4.91 -12.42 -8.27
CA SER A 163 6.02 -12.09 -9.18
C SER A 163 7.37 -12.32 -8.51
N PHE A 164 7.55 -11.83 -7.28
CA PHE A 164 8.78 -12.05 -6.50
C PHE A 164 9.01 -13.55 -6.28
N CYS A 165 7.97 -14.30 -5.90
CA CYS A 165 8.03 -15.76 -5.74
C CYS A 165 8.44 -16.47 -7.05
N ALA A 166 7.90 -16.05 -8.19
CA ALA A 166 8.23 -16.59 -9.50
C ALA A 166 9.68 -16.33 -9.92
N ILE A 167 10.25 -15.17 -9.57
CA ILE A 167 11.67 -14.87 -9.84
C ILE A 167 12.59 -15.62 -8.85
N PHE A 168 12.21 -15.74 -7.58
CA PHE A 168 12.91 -16.60 -6.62
C PHE A 168 12.94 -18.08 -7.04
N TRP A 169 11.91 -18.56 -7.74
CA TRP A 169 11.91 -19.89 -8.35
C TRP A 169 12.97 -20.03 -9.45
N LEU A 170 13.22 -19.00 -10.25
CA LEU A 170 14.34 -18.98 -11.21
C LEU A 170 15.69 -18.97 -10.49
N LYS A 171 15.84 -18.23 -9.38
CA LYS A 171 17.04 -18.25 -8.52
C LYS A 171 17.35 -19.66 -8.03
N LYS A 172 16.34 -20.39 -7.55
CA LYS A 172 16.48 -21.79 -7.08
C LYS A 172 17.01 -22.73 -8.17
N ARG A 173 16.81 -22.38 -9.44
CA ARG A 173 17.29 -23.13 -10.62
C ARG A 173 18.64 -22.62 -11.16
N GLY A 174 19.27 -21.64 -10.49
CA GLY A 174 20.55 -21.05 -10.92
C GLY A 174 20.44 -20.18 -12.19
N MET A 175 19.26 -19.65 -12.49
CA MET A 175 18.99 -18.91 -13.72
C MET A 175 18.92 -17.40 -13.46
N MET A 176 19.23 -16.61 -14.51
CA MET A 176 19.01 -15.15 -14.55
C MET A 176 19.62 -14.36 -13.37
N PRO A 177 20.92 -14.50 -13.06
CA PRO A 177 21.52 -13.98 -11.83
C PRO A 177 21.32 -12.47 -11.60
N GLY A 178 21.34 -11.66 -12.66
CA GLY A 178 21.06 -10.21 -12.56
C GLY A 178 19.64 -9.91 -12.12
N LEU A 179 18.64 -10.51 -12.80
CA LEU A 179 17.22 -10.39 -12.46
C LEU A 179 16.92 -10.90 -11.04
N THR A 180 17.53 -12.03 -10.64
CA THR A 180 17.28 -12.60 -9.31
C THR A 180 17.91 -11.76 -8.20
N PHE A 181 19.08 -11.17 -8.46
CA PHE A 181 19.76 -10.30 -7.51
C PHE A 181 19.02 -8.97 -7.33
N SER A 182 18.58 -8.33 -8.42
CA SER A 182 17.77 -7.11 -8.29
C SER A 182 16.42 -7.39 -7.61
N ASN A 183 15.76 -8.51 -7.93
CA ASN A 183 14.54 -8.96 -7.25
C ASN A 183 14.71 -9.15 -5.73
N GLU A 184 15.87 -9.62 -5.28
CA GLU A 184 16.17 -9.71 -3.84
C GLU A 184 16.23 -8.34 -3.15
N LEU A 185 16.75 -7.32 -3.84
CA LEU A 185 16.80 -5.96 -3.33
C LEU A 185 15.39 -5.33 -3.31
N ILE A 186 14.66 -5.40 -4.43
CA ILE A 186 13.29 -4.86 -4.53
C ILE A 186 12.37 -5.51 -3.50
N SER A 187 12.29 -6.85 -3.45
CA SER A 187 11.39 -7.54 -2.52
C SER A 187 11.74 -7.36 -1.02
N ARG A 188 12.99 -6.98 -0.70
CA ARG A 188 13.38 -6.52 0.64
C ARG A 188 12.84 -5.10 0.90
N ASP A 189 12.97 -4.21 -0.08
CA ASP A 189 12.52 -2.82 0.00
C ASP A 189 10.99 -2.76 0.15
N GLU A 190 10.22 -3.47 -0.68
CA GLU A 190 8.76 -3.62 -0.53
C GLU A 190 8.35 -4.15 0.84
N GLY A 191 9.10 -5.13 1.36
CA GLY A 191 8.86 -5.67 2.70
C GLY A 191 8.98 -4.59 3.77
N LEU A 192 9.98 -3.71 3.66
CA LEU A 192 10.19 -2.59 4.57
C LEU A 192 9.10 -1.51 4.40
N HIS A 193 8.64 -1.26 3.18
CA HIS A 193 7.55 -0.32 2.91
C HIS A 193 6.22 -0.83 3.49
N CYS A 194 5.91 -2.12 3.31
CA CYS A 194 4.76 -2.79 3.88
C CYS A 194 4.78 -2.79 5.42
N ASP A 195 5.92 -3.15 6.03
CA ASP A 195 6.14 -3.07 7.47
C ASP A 195 5.94 -1.63 8.00
N PHE A 196 6.37 -0.61 7.25
CA PHE A 196 6.19 0.79 7.62
C PHE A 196 4.72 1.24 7.53
N ALA A 197 3.97 0.76 6.54
CA ALA A 197 2.53 1.00 6.45
C ALA A 197 1.77 0.38 7.63
N CYS A 198 2.16 -0.82 8.07
CA CYS A 198 1.61 -1.48 9.27
C CYS A 198 1.92 -0.67 10.55
N LEU A 199 3.17 -0.23 10.72
CA LEU A 199 3.59 0.61 11.84
C LEU A 199 2.87 1.97 11.87
N LEU A 200 2.60 2.59 10.72
CA LEU A 200 1.78 3.80 10.69
C LEU A 200 0.32 3.53 11.06
N TYR A 201 -0.20 2.33 10.78
CA TYR A 201 -1.56 1.94 11.13
C TYR A 201 -1.70 1.59 12.63
N SER A 202 -0.67 1.02 13.28
CA SER A 202 -0.67 0.81 14.73
C SER A 202 -0.59 2.11 15.54
N LEU A 203 -0.06 3.18 14.93
CA LEU A 203 -0.03 4.52 15.52
C LEU A 203 -1.35 5.29 15.37
N LEU A 204 -2.36 4.75 14.68
CA LEU A 204 -3.71 5.33 14.62
C LEU A 204 -4.53 5.00 15.87
N ARG A 205 -5.25 6.00 16.39
CA ARG A 205 -6.21 5.84 17.48
C ARG A 205 -7.50 5.15 17.01
N LYS A 206 -7.98 5.52 15.81
CA LYS A 206 -9.21 5.01 15.21
C LYS A 206 -8.87 4.04 14.08
N GLN A 207 -8.51 2.82 14.46
CA GLN A 207 -8.38 1.69 13.53
C GLN A 207 -9.74 1.27 12.96
N LEU A 208 -9.71 0.55 11.84
CA LEU A 208 -10.92 0.10 11.14
C LEU A 208 -11.55 -1.10 11.82
N HIS A 209 -12.85 -1.30 11.58
CA HIS A 209 -13.47 -2.58 11.87
C HIS A 209 -12.81 -3.70 11.05
N LEU A 210 -12.56 -4.83 11.72
CA LEU A 210 -11.89 -6.00 11.16
C LEU A 210 -12.51 -6.50 9.84
N GLU A 211 -13.83 -6.49 9.73
CA GLU A 211 -14.54 -6.86 8.49
C GLU A 211 -14.11 -6.01 7.29
N LYS A 212 -13.83 -4.72 7.51
CA LYS A 212 -13.37 -3.80 6.46
C LYS A 212 -11.92 -4.06 6.06
N VAL A 213 -11.04 -4.35 7.04
CA VAL A 213 -9.64 -4.76 6.77
C VAL A 213 -9.61 -6.04 5.95
N HIS A 214 -10.37 -7.07 6.36
CA HIS A 214 -10.48 -8.32 5.61
C HIS A 214 -11.06 -8.11 4.20
N SER A 215 -12.05 -7.25 4.00
CA SER A 215 -12.59 -6.95 2.67
C SER A 215 -11.50 -6.43 1.72
N ILE A 216 -10.73 -5.43 2.15
CA ILE A 216 -9.66 -4.82 1.34
C ILE A 216 -8.58 -5.86 1.01
N VAL A 217 -8.13 -6.62 2.02
CA VAL A 217 -7.12 -7.67 1.86
C VAL A 217 -7.61 -8.81 0.95
N HIS A 218 -8.88 -9.22 1.07
CA HIS A 218 -9.48 -10.28 0.25
C HIS A 218 -9.54 -9.89 -1.23
N GLU A 219 -9.99 -8.68 -1.54
CA GLU A 219 -9.97 -8.14 -2.92
C GLU A 219 -8.55 -8.15 -3.51
N ALA A 220 -7.56 -7.73 -2.73
CA ALA A 220 -6.16 -7.73 -3.17
C ALA A 220 -5.65 -9.16 -3.44
N VAL A 221 -5.99 -10.14 -2.58
CA VAL A 221 -5.66 -11.55 -2.77
C VAL A 221 -6.31 -12.13 -4.03
N GLU A 222 -7.58 -11.81 -4.31
CA GLU A 222 -8.24 -12.25 -5.54
C GLU A 222 -7.57 -11.70 -6.80
N ILE A 223 -7.25 -10.40 -6.80
CA ILE A 223 -6.60 -9.72 -7.93
C ILE A 223 -5.20 -10.27 -8.20
N GLU A 224 -4.35 -10.41 -7.17
CA GLU A 224 -3.02 -11.00 -7.34
C GLU A 224 -3.10 -12.47 -7.73
N THR A 225 -4.02 -13.25 -7.13
CA THR A 225 -4.21 -14.66 -7.51
C THR A 225 -4.61 -14.79 -8.97
N GLN A 226 -5.52 -13.95 -9.46
CA GLN A 226 -5.89 -13.91 -10.88
C GLN A 226 -4.68 -13.53 -11.75
N PHE A 227 -3.99 -12.44 -11.43
CA PHE A 227 -2.83 -11.96 -12.17
C PHE A 227 -1.75 -13.05 -12.33
N VAL A 228 -1.35 -13.70 -11.24
CA VAL A 228 -0.26 -14.70 -11.28
C VAL A 228 -0.70 -16.02 -11.91
N CYS A 229 -2.00 -16.35 -11.90
CA CYS A 229 -2.49 -17.54 -12.61
C CYS A 229 -2.72 -17.31 -14.12
N GLU A 230 -3.10 -16.10 -14.53
CA GLU A 230 -3.45 -15.77 -15.92
C GLU A 230 -2.32 -15.11 -16.72
N ALA A 231 -1.67 -14.06 -16.19
CA ALA A 231 -0.58 -13.36 -16.91
C ALA A 231 0.75 -14.09 -16.85
N LEU A 232 0.97 -14.86 -15.78
CA LEU A 232 2.20 -15.60 -15.52
C LEU A 232 1.90 -17.10 -15.34
N PRO A 233 1.31 -17.80 -16.34
CA PRO A 233 0.85 -19.18 -16.18
C PRO A 233 1.95 -20.05 -15.56
N CYS A 234 1.78 -20.38 -14.28
CA CYS A 234 2.87 -20.89 -13.43
C CYS A 234 3.56 -22.13 -14.04
N ALA A 235 2.80 -22.93 -14.79
CA ALA A 235 3.27 -24.07 -15.56
C ALA A 235 4.41 -23.76 -16.55
N LEU A 236 4.45 -22.57 -17.17
CA LEU A 236 5.48 -22.17 -18.14
C LEU A 236 6.89 -22.12 -17.53
N ILE A 237 7.00 -21.81 -16.24
CA ILE A 237 8.26 -21.81 -15.49
C ILE A 237 8.42 -23.05 -14.59
N GLY A 238 7.46 -23.98 -14.63
CA GLY A 238 7.46 -25.21 -13.83
C GLY A 238 6.94 -25.05 -12.40
N MET A 239 6.17 -23.99 -12.12
CA MET A 239 5.48 -23.77 -10.84
C MET A 239 4.05 -24.31 -10.87
N ASN A 240 3.49 -24.59 -9.69
CA ASN A 240 2.12 -25.06 -9.51
C ASN A 240 1.22 -23.89 -9.11
N SER A 241 0.13 -23.64 -9.86
CA SER A 241 -0.78 -22.53 -9.60
C SER A 241 -1.52 -22.66 -8.26
N THR A 242 -1.92 -23.86 -7.85
CA THR A 242 -2.56 -24.10 -6.54
C THR A 242 -1.64 -23.72 -5.38
N LEU A 243 -0.35 -24.08 -5.46
CA LEU A 243 0.65 -23.67 -4.46
C LEU A 243 0.93 -22.17 -4.51
N MET A 244 0.88 -21.53 -5.69
CA MET A 244 0.99 -20.08 -5.81
C MET A 244 -0.20 -19.36 -5.16
N SER A 245 -1.44 -19.81 -5.40
CA SER A 245 -2.63 -19.27 -4.72
C SER A 245 -2.56 -19.47 -3.20
N GLN A 246 -2.02 -20.60 -2.73
CA GLN A 246 -1.77 -20.83 -1.30
C GLN A 246 -0.69 -19.89 -0.74
N TYR A 247 0.36 -19.61 -1.50
CA TYR A 247 1.42 -18.68 -1.12
C TYR A 247 0.89 -17.23 -1.01
N ILE A 248 0.10 -16.76 -1.97
CA ILE A 248 -0.51 -15.41 -1.92
C ILE A 248 -1.42 -15.29 -0.68
N LYS A 249 -2.21 -16.32 -0.38
CA LYS A 249 -3.02 -16.39 0.84
C LYS A 249 -2.16 -16.38 2.10
N PHE A 250 -1.04 -17.10 2.13
CA PHE A 250 -0.09 -17.08 3.24
C PHE A 250 0.54 -15.69 3.46
N VAL A 251 0.84 -14.96 2.38
CA VAL A 251 1.37 -13.58 2.47
C VAL A 251 0.32 -12.63 3.06
N ALA A 252 -0.94 -12.74 2.63
CA ALA A 252 -2.05 -11.96 3.19
C ALA A 252 -2.36 -12.33 4.64
N ASP A 253 -2.36 -13.62 4.98
CA ASP A 253 -2.46 -14.13 6.35
C ASP A 253 -1.34 -13.60 7.26
N ARG A 254 -0.14 -13.37 6.72
CA ARG A 254 0.99 -12.78 7.44
C ARG A 254 0.78 -11.28 7.65
N LEU A 255 0.33 -10.55 6.62
CA LEU A 255 -0.02 -9.13 6.73
C LEU A 255 -1.09 -8.91 7.81
N LEU A 256 -2.12 -9.76 7.81
CA LEU A 256 -3.18 -9.81 8.84
C LEU A 256 -2.71 -10.33 10.21
N ARG A 257 -1.45 -10.73 10.39
CA ARG A 257 -0.90 -11.28 11.65
C ARG A 257 0.31 -10.54 12.20
N GLN A 258 0.84 -9.54 11.50
CA GLN A 258 1.68 -8.54 12.14
C GLN A 258 0.78 -7.79 13.13
N ASP A 259 1.20 -7.71 14.41
CA ASP A 259 0.42 -7.37 15.62
C ASP A 259 -0.14 -5.92 15.67
N GLU A 260 -0.55 -5.40 14.51
CA GLU A 260 -0.71 -3.99 14.20
C GLU A 260 -1.89 -3.72 13.25
N LEU A 261 -2.22 -4.65 12.34
CA LEU A 261 -3.44 -4.59 11.51
C LEU A 261 -4.65 -5.33 12.13
N LEU A 262 -4.42 -6.13 13.18
CA LEU A 262 -5.37 -7.07 13.78
C LEU A 262 -5.04 -7.35 15.25
#